data_AF-A0A5D2CYV8-F1
#
_entry.id   AF-A0A5D2CYV8-F1
#
_cell.length_a   1.000
_cell.length_b   1.000
_cell.length_c   1.000
_cell.angle_alpha   90.00
_cell.angle_beta   90.00
_cell.angle_gamma   90.00
#
_symmetry.space_group_name_H-M   'P 1'
#
loop_
_entity.id
_entity.type
_entity.pdbx_description
1 polymer ?
#
loop_
_entity_poly.entity_id
_entity_poly.type
_entity_poly.pdbx_seq_one_letter_code
_entity_poly.pdbx_strand_id
1 'polypeptide(L)'
;MAQLICGGCRTLLMYTRGAASIRCSCCHTINVAPGQAEKSTSFSSSMMRIFQRGLLRQIDKEAPRLTESGFHFLLMDTNAQLWYIIREYISNSEAYLMR
;
A
#
# COMPACT_ATOMS: atom_id res chain seq x y z
N MET A 1 -6.33 -13.69 -19.03
CA MET A 1 -5.25 -14.42 -18.32
C MET A 1 -4.03 -13.51 -18.20
N ALA A 2 -3.14 -13.78 -17.25
CA ALA A 2 -1.87 -13.08 -17.04
C ALA A 2 -0.77 -14.12 -16.76
N GLN A 3 0.49 -13.67 -16.78
CA GLN A 3 1.65 -14.53 -16.62
C GLN A 3 2.65 -13.95 -15.63
N LEU A 4 3.36 -14.80 -14.89
CA LEU A 4 4.47 -14.40 -14.03
C LEU A 4 5.56 -15.48 -14.04
N ILE A 5 6.80 -15.08 -13.79
CA ILE A 5 7.92 -16.01 -13.67
C ILE A 5 8.06 -16.40 -12.20
N CYS A 6 8.14 -17.70 -11.92
CA CYS A 6 8.32 -18.19 -10.56
C CYS A 6 9.68 -17.77 -9.98
N GLY A 7 9.69 -17.20 -8.76
CA GLY A 7 10.92 -16.80 -8.07
C GLY A 7 11.80 -17.97 -7.60
N GLY A 8 11.25 -19.19 -7.47
CA GLY A 8 11.98 -20.39 -7.04
C GLY A 8 12.64 -21.15 -8.19
N CYS A 9 11.85 -21.58 -9.19
CA CYS A 9 12.32 -22.43 -10.28
C CYS A 9 12.31 -21.75 -11.67
N ARG A 10 12.01 -20.45 -11.74
CA ARG A 10 11.92 -19.67 -13.00
C ARG A 10 10.92 -20.18 -14.05
N THR A 11 10.05 -21.11 -13.69
CA THR A 11 8.96 -21.57 -14.56
C THR A 11 7.94 -20.45 -14.80
N LEU A 12 7.48 -20.31 -16.04
CA LEU A 12 6.38 -19.41 -16.40
C LEU A 12 5.06 -19.99 -15.89
N LEU A 13 4.36 -19.22 -15.05
CA LEU A 13 3.06 -19.58 -14.48
C LEU A 13 1.96 -18.74 -15.12
N MET A 14 0.95 -19.42 -15.66
CA MET A 14 -0.28 -18.79 -16.15
C MET A 14 -1.31 -18.71 -15.03
N TYR A 15 -1.96 -17.55 -14.88
CA TYR A 15 -2.94 -17.33 -13.84
C TYR A 15 -4.10 -16.42 -14.29
N THR A 16 -5.19 -16.46 -13.52
CA THR A 16 -6.36 -15.61 -13.72
C THR A 16 -6.09 -14.21 -13.15
N ARG A 17 -6.45 -13.16 -13.91
CA ARG A 17 -6.31 -11.78 -13.41
C ARG A 17 -7.17 -11.64 -12.15
N GLY A 18 -6.58 -11.14 -11.07
CA GLY A 18 -7.23 -11.01 -9.76
C GLY A 18 -6.76 -12.00 -8.69
N ALA A 19 -5.93 -13.00 -9.03
CA ALA A 19 -5.29 -13.82 -8.01
C ALA A 19 -4.27 -12.98 -7.19
N ALA A 20 -4.33 -13.05 -5.86
CA ALA A 20 -3.38 -12.35 -4.98
C ALA A 20 -2.02 -13.06 -4.92
N SER A 21 -2.04 -14.39 -4.89
CA SER A 21 -0.85 -15.23 -4.90
C SER A 21 -1.05 -16.48 -5.75
N ILE A 22 0.04 -16.96 -6.34
CA ILE A 22 0.07 -18.13 -7.23
C ILE A 22 1.11 -19.10 -6.67
N ARG A 23 0.66 -20.31 -6.30
CA ARG A 23 1.56 -21.41 -5.93
C ARG A 23 2.11 -22.08 -7.20
N CYS A 24 3.42 -22.19 -7.31
CA CYS A 24 4.08 -22.89 -8.41
C CYS A 24 3.81 -24.40 -8.33
N SER A 25 3.35 -25.02 -9.41
CA SER A 25 3.16 -26.49 -9.48
C SER A 25 4.48 -27.26 -9.50
N CYS A 26 5.59 -26.66 -9.95
CA CYS A 26 6.88 -27.33 -10.04
C CYS A 26 7.64 -27.36 -8.71
N CYS A 27 7.71 -26.22 -8.01
CA CYS A 27 8.54 -26.07 -6.80
C CYS A 27 7.76 -25.64 -5.56
N HIS A 28 6.43 -25.54 -5.63
CA HIS A 28 5.54 -25.14 -4.53
C HIS A 28 5.78 -23.74 -3.95
N THR A 29 6.70 -22.96 -4.52
CA THR A 29 6.95 -21.56 -4.12
C THR A 29 5.70 -20.71 -4.36
N ILE A 30 5.31 -19.90 -3.36
CA ILE A 30 4.21 -18.94 -3.46
C ILE A 30 4.74 -17.64 -4.06
N ASN A 31 4.15 -17.20 -5.17
CA ASN A 31 4.54 -15.98 -5.88
C ASN A 31 3.43 -14.94 -5.73
N VAL A 32 3.78 -13.70 -5.41
CA VAL A 32 2.81 -12.60 -5.34
C VAL A 32 2.51 -12.11 -6.76
N ALA A 33 1.23 -11.92 -7.09
CA ALA A 33 0.86 -11.46 -8.42
C ALA A 33 1.30 -9.99 -8.64
N PRO A 34 1.92 -9.66 -9.77
CA PRO A 34 2.24 -8.27 -10.11
C PRO A 34 0.94 -7.45 -10.23
N GLY A 35 0.85 -6.37 -9.45
CA GLY A 35 -0.35 -5.51 -9.34
C GLY A 35 -1.20 -5.70 -8.09
N GLN A 36 -0.87 -6.68 -7.22
CA GLN A 36 -1.51 -6.88 -5.90
C GLN A 36 -0.62 -6.50 -4.72
N ALA A 37 0.65 -6.13 -4.96
CA ALA A 37 1.57 -5.66 -3.92
C ALA A 37 1.15 -4.34 -3.24
N GLU A 38 0.08 -3.67 -3.70
CA GLU A 38 -0.30 -2.34 -3.21
C GLU A 38 -1.78 -2.16 -2.79
N LYS A 39 -2.59 -3.22 -2.63
CA LYS A 39 -4.03 -3.04 -2.35
C LYS A 39 -4.57 -3.83 -1.16
N SER A 40 -3.82 -3.91 -0.06
CA SER A 40 -4.38 -4.32 1.23
C SER A 40 -4.69 -3.12 2.14
N THR A 41 -5.21 -2.04 1.59
CA THR A 41 -5.81 -0.97 2.39
C THR A 41 -7.23 -0.76 1.89
N SER A 42 -8.23 -1.05 2.71
CA SER A 42 -9.68 -0.81 2.47
C SER A 42 -10.03 0.68 2.33
N PHE A 43 -9.04 1.53 2.05
CA PHE A 43 -9.15 2.98 1.96
C PHE A 43 -9.06 3.41 0.50
N SER A 44 -9.80 4.46 0.15
CA SER A 44 -9.65 5.14 -1.14
C SER A 44 -8.18 5.53 -1.35
N SER A 45 -7.68 5.45 -2.57
CA SER A 45 -6.31 5.87 -2.93
C SER A 45 -6.01 7.31 -2.50
N SER A 46 -7.03 8.18 -2.50
CA SER A 46 -6.92 9.56 -2.01
C SER A 46 -6.70 9.61 -0.50
N MET A 47 -7.43 8.80 0.28
CA MET A 47 -7.21 8.68 1.73
C MET A 47 -5.88 8.02 2.06
N MET A 48 -5.44 7.05 1.26
CA MET A 48 -4.14 6.42 1.46
C MET A 48 -2.99 7.42 1.31
N ARG A 49 -3.12 8.40 0.41
CA ARG A 49 -2.13 9.50 0.29
C ARG A 49 -2.05 10.37 1.53
N ILE A 50 -3.16 10.57 2.25
CA ILE A 50 -3.17 11.34 3.49
C ILE A 50 -2.36 10.61 4.55
N PHE A 51 -2.54 9.28 4.69
CA PHE A 51 -1.75 8.49 5.62
C PHE A 51 -0.28 8.36 5.21
N GLN A 52 0.03 8.33 3.92
CA GLN A 52 1.41 8.33 3.44
C GLN A 52 2.11 9.69 3.60
N ARG A 53 1.35 10.78 3.77
CA ARG A 53 1.92 12.10 4.02
C ARG A 53 2.21 12.27 5.50
N GLY A 54 3.47 12.05 5.82
CA GLY A 54 4.00 12.37 7.14
C GLY A 54 3.68 11.34 8.22
N LEU A 55 2.78 10.35 8.04
CA LEU A 55 2.61 9.25 9.02
C LEU A 55 3.39 7.99 8.64
N LEU A 56 3.54 7.73 7.34
CA LEU A 56 4.32 6.60 6.81
C LEU A 56 5.43 7.09 5.88
N ARG A 57 6.62 6.51 6.02
CA ARG A 57 7.74 6.68 5.09
C ARG A 57 7.80 5.47 4.19
N GLN A 58 7.63 5.69 2.89
CA GLN A 58 7.85 4.67 1.87
C GLN A 58 9.30 4.78 1.40
N ILE A 59 10.05 3.69 1.51
CA ILE A 59 11.40 3.54 0.95
C ILE A 59 11.24 2.51 -0.17
N ASP A 60 11.71 2.81 -1.38
CA ASP A 60 11.55 1.93 -2.53
C ASP A 60 11.99 0.49 -2.21
N LYS A 61 11.10 -0.48 -2.46
CA LYS A 61 11.25 -1.93 -2.23
C LYS A 61 11.24 -2.38 -0.76
N GLU A 62 11.03 -1.49 0.21
CA GLU A 62 10.86 -1.83 1.62
C GLU A 62 9.41 -1.63 2.09
N ALA A 63 9.03 -2.37 3.15
CA ALA A 63 7.73 -2.17 3.79
C ALA A 63 7.62 -0.73 4.33
N PRO A 64 6.45 -0.06 4.23
CA PRO A 64 6.26 1.28 4.76
C PRO A 64 6.60 1.32 6.26
N ARG A 65 7.41 2.30 6.68
CA ARG A 65 7.79 2.48 8.09
C ARG A 65 7.02 3.65 8.69
N LEU A 66 6.58 3.54 9.94
CA LEU A 66 6.01 4.69 10.67
C LEU A 66 7.06 5.77 10.85
N THR A 67 6.65 7.02 10.63
CA THR A 67 7.43 8.22 10.98
C THR A 67 7.25 8.54 12.46
N GLU A 68 8.04 9.49 12.98
CA GLU A 68 7.85 10.04 14.33
C GLU A 68 6.45 10.65 14.51
N SER A 69 5.98 11.44 13.54
CA SER A 69 4.59 11.94 13.52
C SER A 69 3.56 10.82 13.42
N GLY A 70 3.90 9.71 12.77
CA GLY A 70 3.11 8.47 12.77
C GLY A 70 2.94 7.89 14.17
N PHE A 71 4.03 7.82 14.95
CA PHE A 71 3.96 7.38 16.35
C PHE A 71 3.16 8.34 17.23
N HIS A 72 3.37 9.66 17.10
CA HIS A 72 2.57 10.64 17.83
C HIS A 72 1.08 10.51 17.52
N PHE A 73 0.73 10.33 16.24
CA PHE A 73 -0.66 10.13 15.82
C PHE A 73 -1.32 8.93 16.50
N LEU A 74 -0.61 7.79 16.65
CA LEU A 74 -1.14 6.61 17.33
C LEU A 74 -1.40 6.81 18.82
N LEU A 75 -0.70 7.77 19.45
CA LEU A 75 -0.82 8.08 20.88
C LEU A 75 -1.81 9.21 21.17
N MET A 76 -2.31 9.89 20.13
CA MET A 76 -3.31 10.94 20.27
C MET A 76 -4.68 10.36 20.62
N ASP A 77 -5.52 11.16 21.29
CA ASP A 77 -6.93 10.85 21.47
C ASP A 77 -7.69 10.91 20.13
N THR A 78 -8.88 10.31 20.09
CA THR A 78 -9.71 10.21 18.87
C THR A 78 -10.05 11.57 18.26
N ASN A 79 -10.31 12.59 19.07
CA ASN A 79 -10.66 13.91 18.56
C ASN A 79 -9.44 14.55 17.89
N ALA A 80 -8.28 14.47 18.54
CA ALA A 80 -7.05 14.99 17.99
C ALA A 80 -6.62 14.24 16.72
N GLN A 81 -6.79 12.91 16.67
CA GLN A 81 -6.57 12.11 15.46
C GLN A 81 -7.48 12.56 14.30
N LEU A 82 -8.77 12.78 14.58
CA LEU A 82 -9.72 13.26 13.57
C LEU A 82 -9.33 14.64 13.03
N TRP A 83 -8.98 15.57 13.91
CA TRP A 83 -8.51 16.90 13.51
C TRP A 83 -7.25 16.85 12.64
N TYR A 84 -6.30 15.97 12.98
CA TYR A 84 -5.09 15.77 12.16
C TYR A 84 -5.45 15.31 10.74
N ILE A 85 -6.34 14.30 10.63
CA ILE A 85 -6.79 13.79 9.33
C ILE A 85 -7.52 14.87 8.52
N ILE A 86 -8.44 15.63 9.15
CA ILE A 86 -9.20 16.69 8.48
C ILE A 86 -8.25 17.79 7.97
N ARG A 87 -7.28 18.22 8.79
CA ARG A 87 -6.30 19.24 8.39
C ARG A 87 -5.50 18.79 7.17
N GLU A 88 -5.01 17.56 7.17
CA GLU A 88 -4.22 17.01 6.06
C GLU A 88 -5.08 16.76 4.81
N TYR A 89 -6.36 16.41 4.97
CA TYR A 89 -7.33 16.32 3.88
C TYR A 89 -7.54 17.67 3.18
N ILE A 90 -7.84 18.72 3.95
CA ILE A 90 -8.05 20.08 3.43
C ILE A 90 -6.80 20.54 2.67
N SER A 91 -5.62 20.43 3.29
CA SER A 91 -4.35 20.83 2.66
C SER A 91 -4.07 20.06 1.37
N ASN A 92 -4.37 18.76 1.30
CA ASN A 92 -4.25 18.00 0.05
C ASN A 92 -5.26 18.45 -1.01
N SER A 93 -6.50 18.75 -0.62
CA SER A 93 -7.52 19.20 -1.58
C SER A 93 -7.20 20.56 -2.18
N GLU A 94 -6.64 21.49 -1.41
CA GLU A 94 -6.18 22.80 -1.90
C GLU A 94 -5.02 22.65 -2.90
N ALA A 95 -4.09 21.72 -2.63
CA ALA A 95 -2.98 21.42 -3.56
C ALA A 95 -3.45 20.85 -4.91
N TYR A 96 -4.64 20.24 -4.96
CA TYR A 96 -5.27 19.78 -6.21
C TYR A 96 -6.04 20.88 -6.93
N LEU A 97 -6.58 21.87 -6.22
CA LEU A 97 -7.30 23.01 -6.81
C LEU A 97 -6.37 24.07 -7.39
N MET A 98 -5.11 24.14 -6.93
CA MET A 98 -4.09 25.05 -7.46
C MET A 98 -3.17 24.43 -8.52
N ARG A 99 -3.50 23.26 -9.06
CA ARG A 99 -2.83 22.60 -10.19
C ARG A 99 -3.79 22.42 -11.35
#